data_AF-A0A7M6DKW8-F1
#
_entry.id   AF-A0A7M6DKW8-F1
#
_cell.length_a   1.000
_cell.length_b   1.000
_cell.length_c   1.000
_cell.angle_alpha   90.00
_cell.angle_beta   90.00
_cell.angle_gamma   90.00
#
_symmetry.space_group_name_H-M   'P 1'
#
loop_
_entity.id
_entity.type
_entity.pdbx_description
1 polymer ?
#
loop_
_entity_poly.entity_id
_entity_poly.type
_entity_poly.pdbx_seq_one_letter_code
_entity_poly.pdbx_strand_id
1 'polypeptide(L)'
;MEKLFVMAILLIAVISTSDAKAISDKDLLDALNDFLHRDIQGPKSFVQGGDAQGPKSFVQGGDAQGPKSFVQGGDAQGPKSFVQGGDAQGPKSFVQGGDAQGPKSFVQGGDTQGPKSFVQGGDAQGPKSFVQGGDAQGPKSFVQGGDAQGSKSFVQGGDAQGPKSFVQGGDAQGPKSFVQGGDAQGPKSFVQGGDAQGPKSFVQGGDAQGPKSFVQGGDAQGPKSFVQGGDAQGPKSFVQGGDAQGPKSFVQGGDAQGPKSFVQGGDAQGPKSFGQGGDAQGPKSFVQGGDAQGPKSFVQGGDAQGPKSFVQGGDAQGPKSFVQGGDAQGPKSFVQGGDAQGPSRSSKVETPKDPSRSSKVETPKDPSRSSKVETPKDPSRSSKVETLKDPSRSFKVETLKDPNRSSKVETPKDPSRSSKVETPKDPSRSSKVETPKDPSRSAKVETPKDPSRSAKVETPKDPSRSSKVETPKDPSRSAKVETLKDPSRLFKVETLKDPSRSFKVETPKDPSRSFKVETPKDLSRSFKVETLKDPNRSFKVETLKDPNRSSKVETLKDPNRSSKVETLKDPSRSSKVETKNL
;
A
#
# COMPACT_ATOMS: atom_id res chain seq x y z
N MET A 1 -22.27 57.91 -59.58
CA MET A 1 -22.48 58.75 -58.38
C MET A 1 -22.65 60.21 -58.75
N GLU A 2 -21.79 60.80 -59.60
CA GLU A 2 -21.95 62.19 -60.07
C GLU A 2 -23.33 62.53 -60.67
N LYS A 3 -23.93 61.66 -61.49
CA LYS A 3 -25.22 61.97 -62.15
C LYS A 3 -26.41 62.12 -61.19
N LEU A 4 -26.41 61.44 -60.04
CA LEU A 4 -27.47 61.62 -59.03
C LEU A 4 -27.20 62.84 -58.14
N PHE A 5 -25.94 63.09 -57.80
CA PHE A 5 -25.53 64.27 -57.04
C PHE A 5 -25.83 65.57 -57.82
N VAL A 6 -25.55 65.56 -59.13
CA VAL A 6 -25.89 66.65 -60.05
C VAL A 6 -27.41 66.80 -60.21
N MET A 7 -28.19 65.72 -60.14
CA MET A 7 -29.65 65.82 -60.20
C MET A 7 -30.28 66.37 -58.93
N ALA A 8 -29.75 66.03 -57.75
CA ALA A 8 -30.20 66.59 -56.47
C ALA A 8 -29.85 68.09 -56.38
N ILE A 9 -28.65 68.48 -56.83
CA ILE A 9 -28.25 69.90 -56.92
C ILE A 9 -29.09 70.64 -57.98
N LEU A 10 -29.40 70.02 -59.13
CA LEU A 10 -30.30 70.62 -60.11
C LEU A 10 -31.72 70.79 -59.57
N LEU A 11 -32.22 69.86 -58.77
CA LEU A 11 -33.55 69.97 -58.15
C LEU A 11 -33.58 71.13 -57.15
N ILE A 12 -32.52 71.31 -56.35
CA ILE A 12 -32.35 72.43 -55.42
C ILE A 12 -32.21 73.77 -56.17
N ALA A 13 -31.48 73.79 -57.30
CA ALA A 13 -31.30 74.98 -58.13
C ALA A 13 -32.58 75.38 -58.88
N VAL A 14 -33.37 74.43 -59.38
CA VAL A 14 -34.65 74.67 -60.07
C VAL A 14 -35.72 75.21 -59.11
N ILE A 15 -35.65 74.85 -57.82
CA ILE A 15 -36.51 75.39 -56.77
C ILE A 15 -36.10 76.83 -56.38
N SER A 16 -34.81 77.20 -56.50
CA SER A 16 -34.36 78.58 -56.22
C SER A 16 -34.66 79.62 -57.30
N THR A 17 -35.00 79.21 -58.53
CA THR A 17 -35.20 80.15 -59.66
C THR A 17 -36.62 80.20 -60.21
N SER A 18 -37.57 79.47 -59.62
CA SER A 18 -38.96 79.49 -60.09
C SER A 18 -39.78 80.48 -59.26
N ASP A 19 -40.20 81.57 -59.89
CA ASP A 19 -41.20 82.53 -59.38
C ASP A 19 -42.44 81.79 -58.85
N ALA A 20 -42.44 81.49 -57.55
CA ALA A 20 -43.55 80.82 -56.88
C ALA A 20 -44.51 81.87 -56.31
N LYS A 21 -45.59 82.07 -57.05
CA LYS A 21 -46.82 82.71 -56.61
C LYS A 21 -47.31 82.07 -55.30
N ALA A 22 -47.21 82.82 -54.20
CA ALA A 22 -47.92 82.66 -52.93
C ALA A 22 -48.08 81.21 -52.42
N ILE A 23 -46.96 80.54 -52.15
CA ILE A 23 -46.90 79.49 -51.13
C ILE A 23 -46.17 80.16 -49.97
N SER A 24 -46.74 80.20 -48.77
CA SER A 24 -46.04 80.81 -47.65
C SER A 24 -44.72 80.05 -47.43
N ASP A 25 -43.62 80.74 -47.09
CA ASP A 25 -42.34 80.06 -46.81
C ASP A 25 -42.50 78.91 -45.81
N LYS A 26 -43.50 79.03 -44.90
CA LYS A 26 -43.91 77.99 -43.97
C LYS A 26 -44.53 76.77 -44.65
N ASP A 27 -45.41 76.92 -45.63
CA ASP A 27 -46.03 75.79 -46.35
C ASP A 27 -45.02 75.07 -47.27
N LEU A 28 -44.07 75.81 -47.85
CA LEU A 28 -42.98 75.22 -48.63
C LEU A 28 -42.01 74.46 -47.71
N LEU A 29 -41.69 75.04 -46.53
CA LEU A 29 -40.90 74.38 -45.50
C LEU A 29 -41.61 73.16 -44.89
N ASP A 30 -42.91 73.24 -44.64
CA ASP A 30 -43.71 72.15 -44.10
C ASP A 30 -43.86 71.04 -45.16
N ALA A 31 -44.03 71.36 -46.45
CA ALA A 31 -44.04 70.37 -47.53
C ALA A 31 -42.67 69.73 -47.79
N LEU A 32 -41.57 70.48 -47.64
CA LEU A 32 -40.20 69.94 -47.67
C LEU A 32 -39.93 69.05 -46.46
N ASN A 33 -40.35 69.45 -45.26
CA ASN A 33 -40.25 68.64 -44.05
C ASN A 33 -41.09 67.36 -44.15
N ASP A 34 -42.31 67.44 -44.68
CA ASP A 34 -43.19 66.28 -44.88
C ASP A 34 -42.63 65.33 -45.95
N PHE A 35 -42.02 65.85 -47.03
CA PHE A 35 -41.34 65.02 -48.03
C PHE A 35 -40.07 64.32 -47.49
N LEU A 36 -39.36 64.96 -46.56
CA LEU A 36 -38.17 64.38 -45.92
C LEU A 36 -38.54 63.27 -44.91
N HIS A 37 -39.59 63.45 -44.11
CA HIS A 37 -39.97 62.56 -42.99
C HIS A 37 -41.04 61.50 -43.33
N ARG A 38 -41.33 61.26 -44.60
CA ARG A 38 -42.40 60.33 -45.01
C ARG A 38 -41.92 58.89 -45.08
N ASP A 39 -42.73 57.96 -44.57
CA ASP A 39 -42.52 56.53 -44.81
C ASP A 39 -42.72 56.19 -46.30
N ILE A 40 -41.73 55.52 -46.91
CA ILE A 40 -41.74 55.20 -48.34
C ILE A 40 -41.83 53.69 -48.56
N GLN A 41 -42.84 53.25 -49.33
CA GLN A 41 -42.97 51.89 -49.83
C GLN A 41 -42.56 51.81 -51.31
N GLY A 42 -41.57 50.97 -51.66
CA GLY A 42 -41.20 50.77 -53.07
C GLY A 42 -39.85 50.08 -53.31
N PRO A 43 -39.55 49.66 -54.57
CA PRO A 43 -38.38 48.85 -54.91
C PRO A 43 -37.04 49.61 -55.01
N LYS A 44 -37.08 50.94 -54.84
CA LYS A 44 -35.94 51.86 -54.69
C LYS A 44 -36.48 53.07 -53.94
N SER A 45 -36.03 53.28 -52.71
CA SER A 45 -36.45 54.39 -51.86
C SER A 45 -35.22 55.13 -51.34
N PHE A 46 -35.35 56.45 -51.19
CA PHE A 46 -34.40 57.32 -50.50
C PHE A 46 -35.20 58.11 -49.46
N VAL A 47 -34.87 57.97 -48.18
CA VAL A 47 -35.62 58.54 -47.05
C VAL A 47 -34.66 59.25 -46.08
N GLN A 48 -35.04 60.43 -45.58
CA GLN A 48 -34.25 61.21 -44.62
C GLN A 48 -35.12 61.60 -43.41
N GLY A 49 -35.07 60.79 -42.34
CA GLY A 49 -35.81 61.00 -41.08
C GLY A 49 -37.11 60.20 -40.94
N GLY A 50 -37.39 59.25 -41.85
CA GLY A 50 -38.54 58.34 -41.80
C GLY A 50 -38.18 56.92 -42.27
N ASP A 51 -39.14 56.00 -42.28
CA ASP A 51 -38.89 54.57 -42.52
C ASP A 51 -39.05 54.16 -43.99
N ALA A 52 -38.37 53.10 -44.40
CA ALA A 52 -38.46 52.55 -45.75
C ALA A 52 -38.85 51.07 -45.76
N GLN A 53 -39.84 50.70 -46.58
CA GLN A 53 -40.20 49.30 -46.84
C GLN A 53 -39.97 48.95 -48.32
N GLY A 54 -39.14 47.94 -48.57
CA GLY A 54 -38.85 47.43 -49.92
C GLY A 54 -37.37 47.11 -50.17
N PRO A 55 -37.04 46.50 -51.32
CA PRO A 55 -35.66 46.22 -51.69
C PRO A 55 -34.89 47.51 -52.04
N LYS A 56 -33.58 47.53 -51.82
CA LYS A 56 -32.65 48.60 -52.24
C LYS A 56 -33.01 49.99 -51.68
N SER A 57 -33.39 50.04 -50.41
CA SER A 57 -33.68 51.27 -49.67
C SER A 57 -32.40 51.97 -49.23
N PHE A 58 -32.41 53.31 -49.23
CA PHE A 58 -31.39 54.17 -48.63
C PHE A 58 -32.07 55.05 -47.57
N VAL A 59 -31.67 54.92 -46.31
CA VAL A 59 -32.33 55.60 -45.17
C VAL A 59 -31.29 56.32 -44.32
N GLN A 60 -31.55 57.58 -43.98
CA GLN A 60 -30.76 58.38 -43.04
C GLN A 60 -31.66 58.84 -41.89
N GLY A 61 -31.39 58.36 -40.66
CA GLY A 61 -32.11 58.74 -39.43
C GLY A 61 -33.46 58.02 -39.21
N GLY A 62 -33.69 56.86 -39.85
CA GLY A 62 -34.87 56.02 -39.69
C GLY A 62 -34.59 54.56 -40.06
N ASP A 63 -35.60 53.71 -40.05
CA ASP A 63 -35.45 52.25 -40.21
C ASP A 63 -35.71 51.75 -41.64
N ALA A 64 -35.13 50.61 -42.01
CA ALA A 64 -35.36 49.97 -43.30
C ALA A 64 -35.77 48.50 -43.18
N GLN A 65 -36.89 48.13 -43.81
CA GLN A 65 -37.32 46.74 -43.96
C GLN A 65 -37.22 46.30 -45.42
N GLY A 66 -36.30 45.37 -45.71
CA GLY A 66 -36.15 44.76 -47.03
C GLY A 66 -34.71 44.38 -47.38
N PRO A 67 -34.50 43.69 -48.51
CA PRO A 67 -33.17 43.24 -48.91
C PRO A 67 -32.33 44.37 -49.52
N LYS A 68 -31.01 44.35 -49.30
CA LYS A 68 -30.04 45.32 -49.85
C LYS A 68 -30.27 46.76 -49.39
N SER A 69 -30.67 46.95 -48.14
CA SER A 69 -30.87 48.28 -47.55
C SER A 69 -29.54 48.91 -47.11
N PHE A 70 -29.46 50.23 -47.17
CA PHE A 70 -28.37 51.05 -46.62
C PHE A 70 -28.98 52.01 -45.60
N VAL A 71 -28.54 51.94 -44.34
CA VAL A 71 -29.12 52.70 -43.22
C VAL A 71 -28.02 53.43 -42.45
N GLN A 72 -28.22 54.71 -42.15
CA GLN A 72 -27.35 55.52 -41.32
C GLN A 72 -28.15 56.13 -40.15
N GLY A 73 -27.83 55.73 -38.91
CA GLY A 73 -28.47 56.22 -37.68
C GLY A 73 -29.83 55.58 -37.35
N GLY A 74 -30.11 54.38 -37.86
CA GLY A 74 -31.32 53.60 -37.59
C GLY A 74 -31.09 52.11 -37.92
N ASP A 75 -32.15 51.30 -37.83
CA ASP A 75 -32.06 49.84 -37.90
C ASP A 75 -32.42 49.28 -39.29
N ALA A 76 -31.91 48.09 -39.62
CA ALA A 76 -32.24 47.39 -40.86
C ALA A 76 -32.71 45.96 -40.62
N GLN A 77 -33.89 45.62 -41.13
CA GLN A 77 -34.40 44.25 -41.19
C GLN A 77 -34.39 43.72 -42.63
N GLY A 78 -33.53 42.74 -42.91
CA GLY A 78 -33.47 42.08 -44.21
C GLY A 78 -32.08 41.58 -44.60
N PRO A 79 -31.96 40.80 -45.67
CA PRO A 79 -30.68 40.27 -46.10
C PRO A 79 -29.83 41.30 -46.84
N LYS A 80 -28.50 41.23 -46.69
CA LYS A 80 -27.53 42.11 -47.37
C LYS A 80 -27.66 43.60 -46.98
N SER A 81 -28.02 43.88 -45.74
CA SER A 81 -28.13 45.25 -45.23
C SER A 81 -26.75 45.83 -44.89
N PHE A 82 -26.60 47.14 -45.03
CA PHE A 82 -25.47 47.94 -44.59
C PHE A 82 -25.97 48.97 -43.58
N VAL A 83 -25.45 48.97 -42.36
CA VAL A 83 -25.94 49.80 -41.26
C VAL A 83 -24.77 50.53 -40.60
N GLN A 84 -24.93 51.83 -40.35
CA GLN A 84 -23.96 52.65 -39.62
C GLN A 84 -24.67 53.34 -38.45
N GLY A 85 -24.30 53.01 -37.21
CA GLY A 85 -24.84 53.60 -35.97
C GLY A 85 -26.20 53.06 -35.52
N GLY A 86 -26.58 51.85 -35.96
CA GLY A 86 -27.79 51.14 -35.57
C GLY A 86 -27.65 49.64 -35.82
N ASP A 87 -28.72 48.88 -35.64
CA ASP A 87 -28.70 47.42 -35.62
C ASP A 87 -29.15 46.79 -36.94
N ALA A 88 -28.71 45.55 -37.21
CA ALA A 88 -29.14 44.79 -38.39
C ALA A 88 -29.67 43.40 -38.05
N GLN A 89 -30.89 43.10 -38.50
CA GLN A 89 -31.48 41.76 -38.44
C GLN A 89 -31.56 41.15 -39.85
N GLY A 90 -30.75 40.13 -40.11
CA GLY A 90 -30.78 39.39 -41.38
C GLY A 90 -29.43 38.80 -41.78
N PRO A 91 -29.40 37.94 -42.81
CA PRO A 91 -28.17 37.31 -43.26
C PRO A 91 -27.33 38.27 -44.12
N LYS A 92 -26.00 38.14 -44.03
CA LYS A 92 -25.02 38.94 -44.82
C LYS A 92 -25.08 40.44 -44.54
N SER A 93 -25.35 40.83 -43.30
CA SER A 93 -25.39 42.23 -42.88
C SER A 93 -23.98 42.76 -42.63
N PHE A 94 -23.78 44.06 -42.88
CA PHE A 94 -22.57 44.81 -42.54
C PHE A 94 -22.98 45.91 -41.56
N VAL A 95 -22.41 45.95 -40.36
CA VAL A 95 -22.78 46.90 -39.30
C VAL A 95 -21.54 47.60 -38.76
N GLN A 96 -21.63 48.91 -38.58
CA GLN A 96 -20.60 49.74 -37.94
C GLN A 96 -21.22 50.52 -36.77
N GLY A 97 -20.79 50.22 -35.54
CA GLY A 97 -21.23 50.91 -34.32
C GLY A 97 -22.59 50.45 -33.77
N GLY A 98 -23.04 49.24 -34.10
CA GLY A 98 -24.26 48.62 -33.61
C GLY A 98 -24.20 47.09 -33.76
N ASP A 99 -25.29 46.40 -33.44
CA ASP A 99 -25.34 44.95 -33.33
C ASP A 99 -25.88 44.28 -34.59
N ALA A 100 -25.53 43.00 -34.81
CA ALA A 100 -26.10 42.21 -35.90
C ALA A 100 -26.65 40.85 -35.46
N GLN A 101 -27.89 40.57 -35.84
CA GLN A 101 -28.51 39.27 -35.69
C GLN A 101 -28.68 38.60 -37.06
N GLY A 102 -27.94 37.52 -37.31
CA GLY A 102 -28.06 36.72 -38.53
C GLY A 102 -26.74 36.07 -38.97
N PRO A 103 -26.81 35.12 -39.92
CA PRO A 103 -25.62 34.42 -40.40
C PRO A 103 -24.80 35.26 -41.37
N LYS A 104 -23.48 35.07 -41.36
CA LYS A 104 -22.52 35.75 -42.26
C LYS A 104 -22.48 37.27 -42.09
N SER A 105 -22.70 37.76 -40.88
CA SER A 105 -22.63 39.19 -40.58
C SER A 105 -21.19 39.67 -40.40
N PHE A 106 -20.93 40.92 -40.73
CA PHE A 106 -19.68 41.62 -40.49
C PHE A 106 -19.97 42.83 -39.59
N VAL A 107 -19.33 42.91 -38.42
CA VAL A 107 -19.61 43.94 -37.42
C VAL A 107 -18.33 44.58 -36.92
N GLN A 108 -18.35 45.91 -36.80
CA GLN A 108 -17.27 46.71 -36.24
C GLN A 108 -17.82 47.58 -35.09
N GLY A 109 -17.35 47.34 -33.86
CA GLY A 109 -17.70 48.10 -32.66
C GLY A 109 -19.05 47.74 -32.03
N GLY A 110 -19.56 46.53 -32.27
CA GLY A 110 -20.78 46.00 -31.67
C GLY A 110 -20.80 44.47 -31.71
N ASP A 111 -21.88 43.88 -31.22
CA ASP A 111 -21.99 42.44 -30.98
C ASP A 111 -22.69 41.72 -32.13
N THR A 112 -22.50 40.40 -32.20
CA THR A 112 -23.19 39.55 -33.18
C THR A 112 -23.83 38.32 -32.59
N GLN A 113 -25.02 37.99 -33.09
CA GLN A 113 -25.66 36.71 -32.89
C GLN A 113 -25.90 36.01 -34.23
N GLY A 114 -25.13 34.98 -34.53
CA GLY A 114 -25.30 34.17 -35.73
C GLY A 114 -24.05 33.39 -36.14
N PRO A 115 -24.20 32.38 -37.02
CA PRO A 115 -23.07 31.59 -37.48
C PRO A 115 -22.27 32.30 -38.57
N LYS A 116 -20.96 32.02 -38.64
CA LYS A 116 -20.04 32.55 -39.66
C LYS A 116 -19.89 34.08 -39.62
N SER A 117 -19.97 34.68 -38.44
CA SER A 117 -19.84 36.12 -38.26
C SER A 117 -18.38 36.54 -38.19
N PHE A 118 -18.10 37.79 -38.57
CA PHE A 118 -16.82 38.47 -38.38
C PHE A 118 -17.06 39.70 -37.50
N VAL A 119 -16.33 39.82 -36.40
CA VAL A 119 -16.52 40.88 -35.41
C VAL A 119 -15.18 41.53 -35.06
N GLN A 120 -15.15 42.86 -35.03
CA GLN A 120 -14.01 43.65 -34.58
C GLN A 120 -14.45 44.60 -33.47
N GLY A 121 -13.92 44.42 -32.26
CA GLY A 121 -14.17 45.28 -31.09
C GLY A 121 -15.49 45.01 -30.36
N GLY A 122 -16.05 43.81 -30.49
CA GLY A 122 -17.25 43.34 -29.80
C GLY A 122 -17.33 41.81 -29.78
N ASP A 123 -18.43 41.28 -29.27
CA ASP A 123 -18.58 39.84 -28.99
C ASP A 123 -19.34 39.10 -30.11
N ALA A 124 -19.13 37.78 -30.19
CA ALA A 124 -19.84 36.93 -31.14
C ALA A 124 -20.46 35.69 -30.49
N GLN A 125 -21.77 35.54 -30.64
CA GLN A 125 -22.51 34.33 -30.30
C GLN A 125 -22.87 33.54 -31.58
N GLY A 126 -22.21 32.42 -31.81
CA GLY A 126 -22.51 31.50 -32.89
C GLY A 126 -21.32 30.65 -33.33
N PRO A 127 -21.56 29.57 -34.11
CA PRO A 127 -20.49 28.72 -34.59
C PRO A 127 -19.74 29.38 -35.75
N LYS A 128 -18.43 29.07 -35.85
CA LYS A 128 -17.54 29.56 -36.93
C LYS A 128 -17.37 31.09 -36.96
N SER A 129 -17.41 31.74 -35.81
CA SER A 129 -17.20 33.17 -35.70
C SER A 129 -15.71 33.51 -35.73
N PHE A 130 -15.37 34.67 -36.28
CA PHE A 130 -14.05 35.29 -36.19
C PHE A 130 -14.18 36.57 -35.38
N VAL A 131 -13.42 36.70 -34.30
CA VAL A 131 -13.51 37.83 -33.35
C VAL A 131 -12.12 38.42 -33.11
N GLN A 132 -12.03 39.75 -33.19
CA GLN A 132 -10.83 40.51 -32.87
C GLN A 132 -11.14 41.55 -31.79
N GLY A 133 -10.55 41.41 -30.61
CA GLY A 133 -10.69 42.34 -29.48
C GLY A 133 -11.96 42.18 -28.64
N GLY A 134 -12.61 41.01 -28.71
CA GLY A 134 -13.78 40.64 -27.91
C GLY A 134 -13.91 39.11 -27.79
N ASP A 135 -15.01 38.65 -27.21
CA ASP A 135 -15.21 37.25 -26.85
C ASP A 135 -16.05 36.48 -27.89
N ALA A 136 -15.86 35.16 -27.95
CA ALA A 136 -16.66 34.30 -28.81
C ALA A 136 -17.32 33.15 -28.05
N GLN A 137 -18.63 33.02 -28.18
CA GLN A 137 -19.41 31.87 -27.71
C GLN A 137 -19.88 31.03 -28.89
N GLY A 138 -19.29 29.85 -29.07
CA GLY A 138 -19.69 28.88 -30.08
C GLY A 138 -18.55 27.99 -30.55
N PRO A 139 -18.86 26.87 -31.22
CA PRO A 139 -17.83 25.95 -31.69
C PRO A 139 -17.15 26.48 -32.96
N LYS A 140 -15.87 26.12 -33.13
CA LYS A 140 -15.02 26.48 -34.28
C LYS A 140 -14.79 27.99 -34.41
N SER A 141 -14.76 28.71 -33.30
CA SER A 141 -14.48 30.14 -33.29
C SER A 141 -12.98 30.41 -33.39
N PHE A 142 -12.63 31.54 -33.98
CA PHE A 142 -11.27 32.11 -33.98
C PHE A 142 -11.32 33.43 -33.23
N VAL A 143 -10.48 33.58 -32.21
CA VAL A 143 -10.48 34.76 -31.33
C VAL A 143 -9.05 35.30 -31.19
N GLN A 144 -8.91 36.62 -31.34
CA GLN A 144 -7.66 37.34 -31.12
C GLN A 144 -7.88 38.45 -30.09
N GLY A 145 -7.22 38.34 -28.92
CA GLY A 145 -7.26 39.34 -27.85
C GLY A 145 -8.49 39.28 -26.92
N GLY A 146 -9.21 38.15 -26.90
CA GLY A 146 -10.35 37.88 -26.02
C GLY A 146 -10.53 36.38 -25.81
N ASP A 147 -11.61 35.99 -25.13
CA ASP A 147 -11.85 34.62 -24.69
C ASP A 147 -12.78 33.85 -25.63
N ALA A 148 -12.66 32.51 -25.63
CA ALA A 148 -13.53 31.64 -26.41
C ALA A 148 -14.20 30.56 -25.58
N GLN A 149 -15.53 30.50 -25.63
CA GLN A 149 -16.32 29.41 -25.09
C GLN A 149 -16.87 28.52 -26.21
N GLY A 150 -16.32 27.32 -26.38
CA GLY A 150 -16.80 26.35 -27.36
C GLY A 150 -15.78 25.30 -27.77
N SER A 151 -16.25 24.27 -28.49
CA SER A 151 -15.35 23.22 -28.98
C SER A 151 -14.58 23.66 -30.22
N LYS A 152 -13.32 23.21 -30.36
CA LYS A 152 -12.48 23.48 -31.55
C LYS A 152 -12.20 24.97 -31.77
N SER A 153 -12.10 25.73 -30.69
CA SER A 153 -11.77 27.16 -30.77
C SER A 153 -10.27 27.35 -30.95
N PHE A 154 -9.89 28.42 -31.65
CA PHE A 154 -8.52 28.90 -31.76
C PHE A 154 -8.47 30.27 -31.08
N VAL A 155 -7.58 30.44 -30.11
CA VAL A 155 -7.47 31.66 -29.29
C VAL A 155 -6.02 32.14 -29.26
N GLN A 156 -5.83 33.43 -29.49
CA GLN A 156 -4.55 34.11 -29.37
C GLN A 156 -4.66 35.28 -28.38
N GLY A 157 -3.96 35.20 -27.25
CA GLY A 157 -3.89 36.24 -26.22
C GLY A 157 -5.06 36.28 -25.24
N GLY A 158 -5.83 35.20 -25.12
CA GLY A 158 -6.93 35.02 -24.17
C GLY A 158 -7.17 33.54 -23.87
N ASP A 159 -8.24 33.24 -23.12
CA ASP A 159 -8.52 31.92 -22.60
C ASP A 159 -9.53 31.14 -23.46
N ALA A 160 -9.48 29.81 -23.38
CA ALA A 160 -10.43 28.93 -24.07
C ALA A 160 -11.11 27.93 -23.13
N GLN A 161 -12.44 27.95 -23.11
CA GLN A 161 -13.25 26.94 -22.46
C GLN A 161 -13.91 26.01 -23.50
N GLY A 162 -13.45 24.77 -23.59
CA GLY A 162 -14.06 23.74 -24.42
C GLY A 162 -13.10 22.65 -24.90
N PRO A 163 -13.64 21.56 -25.48
CA PRO A 163 -12.80 20.47 -25.96
C PRO A 163 -12.11 20.82 -27.29
N LYS A 164 -10.90 20.29 -27.47
CA LYS A 164 -10.08 20.46 -28.70
C LYS A 164 -9.73 21.92 -29.01
N SER A 165 -9.54 22.74 -27.99
CA SER A 165 -9.13 24.14 -28.16
C SER A 165 -7.64 24.24 -28.46
N PHE A 166 -7.25 25.26 -29.21
CA PHE A 166 -5.88 25.67 -29.45
C PHE A 166 -5.69 27.07 -28.87
N VAL A 167 -4.74 27.26 -27.97
CA VAL A 167 -4.53 28.51 -27.23
C VAL A 167 -3.07 28.92 -27.30
N GLN A 168 -2.82 30.20 -27.61
CA GLN A 168 -1.51 30.82 -27.60
C GLN A 168 -1.52 32.04 -26.67
N GLY A 169 -0.76 31.99 -25.57
CA GLY A 169 -0.59 33.09 -24.61
C GLY A 169 -1.72 33.23 -23.57
N GLY A 170 -2.52 32.19 -23.35
CA GLY A 170 -3.57 32.12 -22.33
C GLY A 170 -3.87 30.68 -21.94
N ASP A 171 -4.91 30.47 -21.14
CA ASP A 171 -5.23 29.19 -20.51
C ASP A 171 -6.30 28.41 -21.28
N ALA A 172 -6.32 27.08 -21.12
CA ALA A 172 -7.34 26.23 -21.70
C ALA A 172 -8.01 25.31 -20.68
N GLN A 173 -9.33 25.36 -20.63
CA GLN A 173 -10.16 24.41 -19.88
C GLN A 173 -10.91 23.47 -20.82
N GLY A 174 -10.50 22.21 -20.87
CA GLY A 174 -11.20 21.17 -21.62
C GLY A 174 -10.30 20.02 -22.06
N PRO A 175 -10.89 18.91 -22.54
CA PRO A 175 -10.13 17.75 -22.99
C PRO A 175 -9.50 17.99 -24.36
N LYS A 176 -8.32 17.42 -24.58
CA LYS A 176 -7.58 17.48 -25.86
C LYS A 176 -7.20 18.90 -26.29
N SER A 177 -6.92 19.77 -25.33
CA SER A 177 -6.48 21.13 -25.60
C SER A 177 -4.99 21.16 -25.96
N PHE A 178 -4.61 22.11 -26.80
CA PHE A 178 -3.23 22.46 -27.11
C PHE A 178 -2.97 23.89 -26.61
N VAL A 179 -1.95 24.07 -25.77
CA VAL A 179 -1.65 25.36 -25.13
C VAL A 179 -0.18 25.69 -25.30
N GLN A 180 0.12 26.93 -25.70
CA GLN A 180 1.46 27.49 -25.79
C GLN A 180 1.55 28.76 -24.94
N GLY A 181 2.36 28.74 -23.88
CA GLY A 181 2.62 29.88 -23.00
C GLY A 181 1.56 30.14 -21.93
N GLY A 182 0.76 29.15 -21.57
CA GLY A 182 -0.25 29.19 -20.51
C GLY A 182 -0.60 27.78 -20.02
N ASP A 183 -1.60 27.67 -19.15
CA ASP A 183 -1.94 26.44 -18.44
C ASP A 183 -3.09 25.67 -19.12
N ALA A 184 -3.15 24.36 -18.88
CA ALA A 184 -4.24 23.52 -19.36
C ALA A 184 -4.89 22.69 -18.26
N GLN A 185 -6.21 22.79 -18.14
CA GLN A 185 -7.03 21.92 -17.29
C GLN A 185 -7.87 20.96 -18.15
N GLY A 186 -7.54 19.68 -18.12
CA GLY A 186 -8.31 18.64 -18.80
C GLY A 186 -7.49 17.42 -19.20
N PRO A 187 -8.15 16.31 -19.58
CA PRO A 187 -7.45 15.11 -19.99
C PRO A 187 -6.89 15.23 -21.41
N LYS A 188 -5.74 14.59 -21.65
CA LYS A 188 -5.07 14.56 -22.97
C LYS A 188 -4.66 15.93 -23.49
N SER A 189 -4.32 16.85 -22.60
CA SER A 189 -3.82 18.17 -22.97
C SER A 189 -2.36 18.11 -23.41
N PHE A 190 -1.98 19.00 -24.32
CA PHE A 190 -0.60 19.25 -24.72
C PHE A 190 -0.26 20.70 -24.33
N VAL A 191 0.81 20.88 -23.56
CA VAL A 191 1.21 22.18 -23.01
C VAL A 191 2.69 22.43 -23.28
N GLN A 192 3.01 23.64 -23.77
CA GLN A 192 4.37 24.12 -23.95
C GLN A 192 4.56 25.43 -23.18
N GLY A 193 5.43 25.42 -22.16
CA GLY A 193 5.78 26.60 -21.36
C GLY A 193 4.80 26.98 -20.25
N GLY A 194 3.96 26.04 -19.80
CA GLY A 194 3.02 26.19 -18.70
C GLY A 194 2.63 24.84 -18.11
N ASP A 195 1.66 24.84 -17.19
CA ASP A 195 1.31 23.66 -16.39
C ASP A 195 0.10 22.91 -16.95
N ALA A 196 0.00 21.61 -16.64
CA ALA A 196 -1.16 20.79 -17.01
C ALA A 196 -1.77 20.05 -15.83
N GLN A 197 -3.08 20.22 -15.65
CA GLN A 197 -3.89 19.44 -14.72
C GLN A 197 -4.81 18.48 -15.47
N GLY A 198 -4.54 17.19 -15.38
CA GLY A 198 -5.38 16.15 -15.95
C GLY A 198 -4.64 14.86 -16.32
N PRO A 199 -5.37 13.77 -16.60
CA PRO A 199 -4.75 12.51 -16.97
C PRO A 199 -4.26 12.54 -18.43
N LYS A 200 -3.15 11.83 -18.69
CA LYS A 200 -2.56 11.69 -20.03
C LYS A 200 -2.11 13.01 -20.65
N SER A 201 -1.68 13.97 -19.83
CA SER A 201 -1.15 15.25 -20.31
C SER A 201 0.28 15.10 -20.82
N PHE A 202 0.65 15.91 -21.80
CA PHE A 202 2.01 16.08 -22.29
C PHE A 202 2.44 17.51 -22.00
N VAL A 203 3.56 17.70 -21.30
CA VAL A 203 4.03 19.01 -20.86
C VAL A 203 5.51 19.18 -21.22
N GLN A 204 5.85 20.33 -21.78
CA GLN A 204 7.22 20.74 -22.08
C GLN A 204 7.52 22.08 -21.40
N GLY A 205 8.42 22.09 -20.43
CA GLY A 205 8.88 23.29 -19.71
C GLY A 205 7.97 23.78 -18.58
N GLY A 206 7.11 22.91 -18.04
CA GLY A 206 6.24 23.18 -16.89
C GLY A 206 5.83 21.88 -16.20
N ASP A 207 4.92 21.97 -15.23
CA ASP A 207 4.55 20.86 -14.35
C ASP A 207 3.28 20.12 -14.81
N ALA A 208 3.14 18.86 -14.41
CA ALA A 208 1.95 18.07 -14.69
C ALA A 208 1.35 17.42 -13.44
N GLN A 209 0.08 17.69 -13.19
CA GLN A 209 -0.71 17.00 -12.18
C GLN A 209 -1.70 16.03 -12.82
N GLY A 210 -1.47 14.72 -12.67
CA GLY A 210 -2.40 13.69 -13.12
C GLY A 210 -1.74 12.35 -13.45
N PRO A 211 -2.54 11.29 -13.62
CA PRO A 211 -2.00 9.98 -13.95
C PRO A 211 -1.59 9.90 -15.43
N LYS A 212 -0.53 9.12 -15.70
CA LYS A 212 -0.02 8.87 -17.07
C LYS A 212 0.45 10.14 -17.79
N SER A 213 0.97 11.12 -17.05
CA SER A 213 1.52 12.35 -17.63
C SER A 213 2.91 12.10 -18.20
N PHE A 214 3.26 12.85 -19.24
CA PHE A 214 4.61 12.93 -19.81
C PHE A 214 5.10 14.37 -19.62
N VAL A 215 6.27 14.53 -19.01
CA VAL A 215 6.84 15.84 -18.67
C VAL A 215 8.29 15.92 -19.11
N GLN A 216 8.65 17.02 -19.76
CA GLN A 216 10.03 17.35 -20.13
C GLN A 216 10.42 18.72 -19.54
N GLY A 217 11.38 18.75 -18.61
CA GLY A 217 11.92 19.96 -18.00
C GLY A 217 11.08 20.55 -16.86
N GLY A 218 10.22 19.75 -16.22
CA GLY A 218 9.42 20.12 -15.05
C GLY A 218 8.99 18.88 -14.26
N ASP A 219 8.13 19.06 -13.27
CA ASP A 219 7.77 18.02 -12.31
C ASP A 219 6.45 17.32 -12.66
N ALA A 220 6.27 16.08 -12.17
CA ALA A 220 5.02 15.34 -12.32
C ALA A 220 4.46 14.84 -10.99
N GLN A 221 3.19 15.14 -10.72
CA GLN A 221 2.44 14.55 -9.62
C GLN A 221 1.37 13.59 -10.15
N GLY A 222 1.56 12.29 -9.95
CA GLY A 222 0.57 11.27 -10.29
C GLY A 222 1.16 9.89 -10.58
N PRO A 223 0.32 8.85 -10.64
CA PRO A 223 0.79 7.50 -10.94
C PRO A 223 1.12 7.33 -12.42
N LYS A 224 2.13 6.50 -12.70
CA LYS A 224 2.57 6.16 -14.07
C LYS A 224 3.06 7.35 -14.89
N SER A 225 3.66 8.34 -14.23
CA SER A 225 4.22 9.49 -14.92
C SER A 225 5.56 9.16 -15.56
N PHE A 226 5.88 9.82 -16.66
CA PHE A 226 7.19 9.80 -17.30
C PHE A 226 7.76 11.22 -17.23
N VAL A 227 8.96 11.37 -16.66
CA VAL A 227 9.59 12.68 -16.43
C VAL A 227 11.02 12.67 -16.96
N GLN A 228 11.40 13.71 -17.69
CA GLN A 228 12.77 13.95 -18.15
C GLN A 228 13.24 15.32 -17.67
N GLY A 229 14.25 15.36 -16.79
CA GLY A 229 14.86 16.59 -16.28
C GLY A 229 14.12 17.29 -15.14
N GLY A 230 13.28 16.56 -14.39
CA GLY A 230 12.56 17.03 -13.21
C GLY A 230 12.11 15.87 -12.33
N ASP A 231 11.31 16.15 -11.31
CA ASP A 231 10.95 15.20 -10.26
C ASP A 231 9.59 14.53 -10.50
N ALA A 232 9.39 13.34 -9.94
CA ALA A 232 8.11 12.65 -10.00
C ALA A 232 7.60 12.19 -8.64
N GLN A 233 6.39 12.61 -8.29
CA GLN A 233 5.66 12.11 -7.13
C GLN A 233 4.53 11.16 -7.57
N GLY A 234 4.68 9.86 -7.30
CA GLY A 234 3.63 8.89 -7.52
C GLY A 234 4.14 7.46 -7.75
N PRO A 235 3.25 6.45 -7.71
CA PRO A 235 3.64 5.08 -7.93
C PRO A 235 3.88 4.80 -9.41
N LYS A 236 4.84 3.90 -9.71
CA LYS A 236 5.18 3.45 -11.07
C LYS A 236 5.67 4.58 -11.99
N SER A 237 6.33 5.59 -11.43
CA SER A 237 6.90 6.68 -12.22
C SER A 237 8.21 6.25 -12.88
N PHE A 238 8.50 6.83 -14.04
CA PHE A 238 9.78 6.72 -14.73
C PHE A 238 10.41 8.12 -14.77
N VAL A 239 11.63 8.26 -14.28
CA VAL A 239 12.33 9.54 -14.17
C VAL A 239 13.74 9.42 -14.76
N GLN A 240 14.12 10.41 -15.57
CA GLN A 240 15.47 10.56 -16.10
C GLN A 240 16.02 11.94 -15.72
N GLY A 241 17.07 11.98 -14.90
CA GLY A 241 17.78 13.20 -14.49
C GLY A 241 17.14 13.99 -13.35
N GLY A 242 16.28 13.35 -12.54
CA GLY A 242 15.64 13.93 -11.35
C GLY A 242 15.19 12.84 -10.38
N ASP A 243 14.47 13.22 -9.33
CA ASP A 243 14.12 12.34 -8.22
C ASP A 243 12.72 11.73 -8.36
N ALA A 244 12.49 10.58 -7.71
CA ALA A 244 11.17 9.96 -7.67
C ALA A 244 10.71 9.59 -6.26
N GLN A 245 9.53 10.08 -5.87
CA GLN A 245 8.86 9.66 -4.64
C GLN A 245 7.67 8.76 -4.96
N GLY A 246 7.76 7.47 -4.64
CA GLY A 246 6.66 6.52 -4.75
C GLY A 246 7.09 5.08 -4.92
N PRO A 247 6.17 4.12 -4.77
CA PRO A 247 6.49 2.70 -4.92
C PRO A 247 6.65 2.32 -6.39
N LYS A 248 7.55 1.38 -6.67
CA LYS A 248 7.81 0.84 -8.02
C LYS A 248 8.28 1.88 -9.03
N SER A 249 8.99 2.91 -8.57
CA SER A 249 9.56 3.92 -9.45
C SER A 249 10.83 3.41 -10.12
N PHE A 250 11.11 3.91 -11.32
CA PHE A 250 12.35 3.70 -12.05
C PHE A 250 13.03 5.06 -12.23
N VAL A 251 14.29 5.18 -11.82
CA VAL A 251 15.04 6.44 -11.85
C VAL A 251 16.41 6.21 -12.49
N GLN A 252 16.79 7.12 -13.39
CA GLN A 252 18.12 7.17 -13.99
C GLN A 252 18.75 8.54 -13.74
N GLY A 253 19.85 8.59 -12.98
CA GLY A 253 20.62 9.80 -12.69
C GLY A 253 20.09 10.68 -11.56
N GLY A 254 19.24 10.14 -10.67
CA GLY A 254 18.71 10.81 -9.48
C GLY A 254 18.26 9.79 -8.44
N ASP A 255 17.62 10.25 -7.37
CA ASP A 255 17.27 9.44 -6.21
C ASP A 255 15.83 8.89 -6.27
N ALA A 256 15.57 7.79 -5.57
CA ALA A 256 14.22 7.25 -5.43
C ALA A 256 13.85 6.94 -3.98
N GLN A 257 12.72 7.47 -3.54
CA GLN A 257 12.10 7.15 -2.27
C GLN A 257 10.82 6.34 -2.45
N GLY A 258 10.88 5.04 -2.13
CA GLY A 258 9.72 4.16 -2.07
C GLY A 258 10.06 2.68 -2.15
N PRO A 259 9.11 1.79 -1.83
CA PRO A 259 9.34 0.36 -1.88
C PRO A 259 9.40 -0.14 -3.33
N LYS A 260 10.27 -1.11 -3.59
CA LYS A 260 10.46 -1.72 -4.91
C LYS A 260 10.93 -0.73 -6.00
N SER A 261 11.64 0.32 -5.63
CA SER A 261 12.20 1.27 -6.59
C SER A 261 13.46 0.70 -7.24
N PHE A 262 13.71 1.12 -8.47
CA PHE A 262 14.92 0.80 -9.23
C PHE A 262 15.63 2.11 -9.56
N VAL A 263 16.92 2.19 -9.24
CA VAL A 263 17.73 3.40 -9.42
C VAL A 263 19.04 3.06 -10.12
N GLN A 264 19.42 3.87 -11.10
CA GLN A 264 20.71 3.81 -11.78
C GLN A 264 21.42 5.18 -11.65
N GLY A 265 22.55 5.22 -10.93
CA GLY A 265 23.38 6.41 -10.77
C GLY A 265 22.99 7.36 -9.63
N GLY A 266 22.12 6.93 -8.71
CA GLY A 266 21.69 7.68 -7.53
C GLY A 266 21.21 6.74 -6.41
N ASP A 267 20.63 7.31 -5.35
CA ASP A 267 20.31 6.59 -4.11
C ASP A 267 18.88 6.02 -4.09
N ALA A 268 18.71 4.85 -3.48
CA ALA A 268 17.44 4.14 -3.39
C ALA A 268 16.99 3.95 -1.93
N GLN A 269 15.97 4.69 -1.49
CA GLN A 269 15.39 4.56 -0.15
C GLN A 269 14.07 3.77 -0.18
N GLY A 270 14.03 2.61 0.47
CA GLY A 270 12.82 1.83 0.70
C GLY A 270 13.06 0.32 0.74
N PRO A 271 12.05 -0.47 1.17
CA PRO A 271 12.19 -1.91 1.22
C PRO A 271 12.15 -2.52 -0.19
N LYS A 272 12.98 -3.53 -0.43
CA LYS A 272 13.12 -4.22 -1.73
C LYS A 272 13.57 -3.32 -2.88
N SER A 273 14.33 -2.27 -2.58
CA SER A 273 14.85 -1.36 -3.59
C SER A 273 16.10 -1.92 -4.26
N PHE A 274 16.33 -1.52 -5.50
CA PHE A 274 17.48 -1.87 -6.31
C PHE A 274 18.24 -0.59 -6.67
N GLY A 275 19.54 -0.55 -6.41
CA GLY A 275 20.43 0.54 -6.80
C GLY A 275 21.63 0.04 -7.61
N GLN A 276 22.00 0.76 -8.66
CA GLN A 276 23.23 0.52 -9.43
C GLN A 276 24.05 1.81 -9.46
N GLY A 277 25.26 1.80 -8.89
CA GLY A 277 26.17 2.95 -8.85
C GLY A 277 25.84 4.00 -7.80
N GLY A 278 24.93 3.71 -6.87
CA GLY A 278 24.57 4.54 -5.72
C GLY A 278 24.11 3.69 -4.53
N ASP A 279 23.77 4.33 -3.42
CA ASP A 279 23.50 3.65 -2.15
C ASP A 279 22.04 3.18 -2.05
N ALA A 280 21.75 2.23 -1.17
CA ALA A 280 20.38 1.84 -0.86
C ALA A 280 20.10 1.73 0.63
N GLN A 281 19.00 2.34 1.07
CA GLN A 281 18.53 2.27 2.45
C GLN A 281 17.21 1.52 2.54
N GLY A 282 17.18 0.38 3.22
CA GLY A 282 15.97 -0.39 3.49
C GLY A 282 16.19 -1.89 3.61
N PRO A 283 15.19 -2.64 4.09
CA PRO A 283 15.29 -4.08 4.19
C PRO A 283 15.18 -4.75 2.81
N LYS A 284 15.95 -5.81 2.59
CA LYS A 284 15.98 -6.60 1.34
C LYS A 284 16.41 -5.79 0.11
N SER A 285 17.29 -4.82 0.28
CA SER A 285 17.83 -4.04 -0.83
C SER A 285 18.86 -4.83 -1.62
N PHE A 286 18.98 -4.53 -2.90
CA PHE A 286 20.01 -5.05 -3.80
C PHE A 286 20.83 -3.88 -4.34
N VAL A 287 22.15 -3.93 -4.22
CA VAL A 287 23.04 -2.84 -4.64
C VAL A 287 24.22 -3.39 -5.45
N GLN A 288 24.55 -2.71 -6.54
CA GLN A 288 25.75 -2.96 -7.34
C GLN A 288 26.59 -1.68 -7.43
N GLY A 289 27.80 -1.69 -6.84
CA GLY A 289 28.77 -0.59 -6.90
C GLY A 289 28.54 0.56 -5.90
N GLY A 290 27.74 0.35 -4.86
CA GLY A 290 27.47 1.29 -3.77
C GLY A 290 27.13 0.58 -2.47
N ASP A 291 26.77 1.33 -1.42
CA ASP A 291 26.55 0.80 -0.08
C ASP A 291 25.09 0.46 0.20
N ALA A 292 24.83 -0.46 1.14
CA ALA A 292 23.48 -0.80 1.57
C ALA A 292 23.30 -0.72 3.09
N GLN A 293 22.28 0.01 3.54
CA GLN A 293 21.86 0.04 4.94
C GLN A 293 20.52 -0.67 5.12
N GLY A 294 20.49 -1.78 5.86
CA GLY A 294 19.28 -2.49 6.22
C GLY A 294 19.47 -4.00 6.36
N PRO A 295 18.48 -4.71 6.92
CA PRO A 295 18.56 -6.16 7.09
C PRO A 295 18.32 -6.89 5.76
N LYS A 296 19.03 -8.02 5.57
CA LYS A 296 18.90 -8.90 4.39
C LYS A 296 19.29 -8.22 3.07
N SER A 297 20.24 -7.30 3.09
CA SER A 297 20.74 -6.65 1.89
C SER A 297 21.67 -7.56 1.09
N PHE A 298 21.71 -7.38 -0.22
CA PHE A 298 22.66 -8.00 -1.14
C PHE A 298 23.47 -6.90 -1.80
N VAL A 299 24.80 -6.95 -1.69
CA VAL A 299 25.72 -5.91 -2.19
C VAL A 299 26.83 -6.54 -3.01
N GLN A 300 27.11 -5.95 -4.17
CA GLN A 300 28.25 -6.31 -5.02
C GLN A 300 29.13 -5.08 -5.25
N GLY A 301 30.35 -5.09 -4.73
CA GLY A 301 31.36 -4.04 -4.92
C GLY A 301 31.21 -2.82 -4.00
N GLY A 302 30.57 -2.96 -2.83
CA GLY A 302 30.39 -1.93 -1.81
C GLY A 302 30.07 -2.53 -0.44
N ASP A 303 29.77 -1.70 0.55
CA ASP A 303 29.61 -2.12 1.94
C ASP A 303 28.15 -2.37 2.33
N ALA A 304 27.93 -3.19 3.37
CA ALA A 304 26.60 -3.43 3.92
C ALA A 304 26.52 -3.24 5.43
N GLN A 305 25.60 -2.41 5.90
CA GLN A 305 25.27 -2.25 7.31
C GLN A 305 23.90 -2.88 7.61
N GLY A 306 23.88 -3.97 8.37
CA GLY A 306 22.66 -4.62 8.82
C GLY A 306 22.79 -6.13 9.02
N PRO A 307 21.82 -6.76 9.70
CA PRO A 307 21.87 -8.19 9.96
C PRO A 307 21.51 -9.00 8.70
N LYS A 308 22.14 -10.17 8.54
CA LYS A 308 21.88 -11.12 7.44
C LYS A 308 22.20 -10.58 6.04
N SER A 309 23.19 -9.70 5.93
CA SER A 309 23.62 -9.16 4.64
C SER A 309 24.50 -10.15 3.89
N PHE A 310 24.47 -10.09 2.57
CA PHE A 310 25.37 -10.80 1.66
C PHE A 310 26.18 -9.76 0.89
N VAL A 311 27.50 -9.85 0.95
CA VAL A 311 28.41 -8.87 0.31
C VAL A 311 29.46 -9.61 -0.53
N GLN A 312 29.68 -9.13 -1.74
CA GLN A 312 30.75 -9.60 -2.63
C GLN A 312 31.67 -8.42 -3.00
N GLY A 313 32.92 -8.46 -2.56
CA GLY A 313 33.94 -7.45 -2.86
C GLY A 313 33.88 -6.16 -2.03
N GLY A 314 33.36 -6.22 -0.81
CA GLY A 314 33.28 -5.10 0.15
C GLY A 314 33.01 -5.61 1.57
N ASP A 315 32.78 -4.71 2.52
CA ASP A 315 32.68 -5.02 3.94
C ASP A 315 31.24 -5.18 4.43
N ALA A 316 31.04 -5.93 5.53
CA ALA A 316 29.73 -6.06 6.17
C ALA A 316 29.77 -5.81 7.68
N GLN A 317 28.94 -4.88 8.16
CA GLN A 317 28.70 -4.64 9.58
C GLN A 317 27.33 -5.15 9.99
N GLY A 318 27.29 -6.20 10.81
CA GLY A 318 26.05 -6.75 11.36
C GLY A 318 26.13 -8.24 11.66
N PRO A 319 25.21 -8.78 12.47
CA PRO A 319 25.22 -10.19 12.81
C PRO A 319 24.73 -11.06 11.65
N LYS A 320 25.31 -12.25 11.52
CA LYS A 320 24.95 -13.27 10.50
C LYS A 320 25.17 -12.81 9.06
N SER A 321 26.17 -11.97 8.82
CA SER A 321 26.51 -11.54 7.46
C SER A 321 27.38 -12.59 6.76
N PHE A 322 27.29 -12.64 5.44
CA PHE A 322 28.15 -13.44 4.57
C PHE A 322 28.93 -12.49 3.66
N VAL A 323 30.26 -12.61 3.66
CA VAL A 323 31.15 -11.75 2.87
C VAL A 323 32.08 -12.60 2.02
N GLN A 324 32.24 -12.24 0.74
CA GLN A 324 33.20 -12.84 -0.18
C GLN A 324 34.16 -11.76 -0.69
N GLY A 325 35.43 -11.82 -0.31
CA GLY A 325 36.48 -10.89 -0.74
C GLY A 325 36.51 -9.53 -0.03
N GLY A 326 36.11 -9.47 1.25
CA GLY A 326 36.14 -8.30 2.12
C GLY A 326 35.96 -8.69 3.60
N ASP A 327 35.79 -7.72 4.50
CA ASP A 327 35.76 -7.94 5.95
C ASP A 327 34.33 -8.06 6.50
N ALA A 328 34.17 -8.78 7.62
CA ALA A 328 32.89 -8.82 8.34
C ALA A 328 33.04 -8.50 9.83
N GLN A 329 32.25 -7.54 10.30
CA GLN A 329 32.15 -7.16 11.70
C GLN A 329 30.79 -7.57 12.26
N GLY A 330 30.78 -8.48 13.24
CA GLY A 330 29.55 -8.90 13.92
C GLY A 330 29.49 -10.38 14.29
N PRO A 331 28.64 -10.76 15.25
CA PRO A 331 28.58 -12.14 15.71
C PRO A 331 27.95 -13.06 14.65
N LYS A 332 28.54 -14.26 14.50
CA LYS A 332 28.09 -15.32 13.57
C LYS A 332 28.19 -14.93 12.09
N SER A 333 29.08 -14.02 11.74
CA SER A 333 29.37 -13.69 10.35
C SER A 333 30.34 -14.71 9.74
N PHE A 334 30.23 -14.93 8.44
CA PHE A 334 31.06 -15.83 7.66
C PHE A 334 31.79 -15.04 6.58
N VAL A 335 33.09 -15.29 6.42
CA VAL A 335 33.94 -14.59 5.46
C VAL A 335 34.69 -15.61 4.60
N GLN A 336 34.69 -15.40 3.28
CA GLN A 336 35.48 -16.15 2.31
C GLN A 336 36.44 -15.18 1.60
N GLY A 337 37.73 -15.25 1.95
CA GLY A 337 38.78 -14.43 1.33
C GLY A 337 39.02 -13.04 1.95
N GLY A 338 38.70 -12.85 3.23
CA GLY A 338 38.95 -11.63 4.01
C GLY A 338 38.92 -11.90 5.53
N ASP A 339 38.96 -10.86 6.37
CA ASP A 339 39.06 -10.99 7.83
C ASP A 339 37.69 -10.90 8.53
N ALA A 340 37.52 -11.68 9.60
CA ALA A 340 36.31 -11.68 10.43
C ALA A 340 36.62 -11.14 11.83
N GLN A 341 36.04 -9.99 12.20
CA GLN A 341 36.17 -9.43 13.54
C GLN A 341 34.86 -9.55 14.33
N GLY A 342 34.83 -10.43 15.32
CA GLY A 342 33.70 -10.66 16.22
C GLY A 342 33.94 -11.86 17.15
N PRO A 343 33.27 -11.95 18.32
CA PRO A 343 33.63 -12.96 19.33
C PRO A 343 33.30 -14.39 18.84
N SER A 344 34.33 -15.20 18.63
CA SER A 344 34.26 -16.65 18.39
C SER A 344 34.92 -17.41 19.57
N ARG A 345 34.21 -18.30 20.31
CA ARG A 345 34.79 -19.11 21.42
C ARG A 345 34.13 -20.51 21.63
N SER A 346 34.94 -21.55 21.87
CA SER A 346 34.64 -22.85 22.54
C SER A 346 35.24 -22.86 23.98
N SER A 347 34.72 -23.62 24.99
CA SER A 347 35.09 -23.35 26.43
C SER A 347 35.03 -24.50 27.47
N LYS A 348 36.15 -24.92 28.09
CA LYS A 348 36.23 -25.65 29.40
C LYS A 348 35.90 -24.69 30.56
N VAL A 349 35.16 -25.10 31.61
CA VAL A 349 34.72 -24.19 32.69
C VAL A 349 34.92 -24.76 34.10
N GLU A 350 35.87 -24.19 34.85
CA GLU A 350 35.85 -24.10 36.33
C GLU A 350 35.73 -22.61 36.69
N THR A 351 34.96 -22.26 37.73
CA THR A 351 34.86 -20.87 38.23
C THR A 351 34.72 -20.83 39.77
N PRO A 352 35.12 -19.70 40.41
CA PRO A 352 35.75 -19.67 41.73
C PRO A 352 34.79 -19.66 42.94
N LYS A 353 35.38 -19.82 44.14
CA LYS A 353 34.71 -19.88 45.44
C LYS A 353 34.10 -18.51 45.84
N ASP A 354 32.78 -18.54 46.07
CA ASP A 354 31.92 -17.57 46.76
C ASP A 354 31.50 -16.26 46.03
N PRO A 355 30.19 -16.10 45.66
CA PRO A 355 29.63 -15.03 44.82
C PRO A 355 28.60 -14.14 45.55
N SER A 356 27.79 -13.34 44.85
CA SER A 356 26.60 -12.70 45.49
C SER A 356 25.31 -12.48 44.67
N ARG A 357 25.18 -12.73 43.34
CA ARG A 357 23.90 -12.38 42.62
C ARG A 357 23.28 -13.28 41.54
N SER A 358 23.93 -14.30 40.95
CA SER A 358 23.30 -15.33 40.08
C SER A 358 24.33 -16.34 39.56
N SER A 359 23.98 -17.63 39.43
CA SER A 359 24.88 -18.64 38.83
C SER A 359 24.24 -19.30 37.59
N LYS A 360 24.89 -19.12 36.43
CA LYS A 360 24.60 -19.85 35.18
C LYS A 360 25.79 -20.75 34.91
N VAL A 361 25.62 -22.05 35.03
CA VAL A 361 26.66 -23.03 34.71
C VAL A 361 26.40 -23.53 33.29
N GLU A 362 27.16 -23.03 32.34
CA GLU A 362 27.23 -23.57 30.98
C GLU A 362 28.52 -24.37 30.85
N THR A 363 28.41 -25.69 30.66
CA THR A 363 29.54 -26.52 30.24
C THR A 363 29.70 -26.47 28.72
N PRO A 364 30.91 -26.75 28.20
CA PRO A 364 31.18 -26.76 26.75
C PRO A 364 30.24 -27.69 25.97
N LYS A 365 29.95 -27.26 24.73
CA LYS A 365 29.37 -28.07 23.66
C LYS A 365 30.44 -29.09 23.22
N ASP A 366 30.17 -30.39 23.42
CA ASP A 366 31.01 -31.55 23.04
C ASP A 366 32.20 -31.88 23.97
N PRO A 367 31.98 -32.34 25.22
CA PRO A 367 33.01 -33.11 25.92
C PRO A 367 33.01 -34.51 25.32
N SER A 368 33.94 -34.76 24.41
CA SER A 368 34.07 -35.97 23.59
C SER A 368 34.26 -37.30 24.35
N ARG A 369 33.99 -37.37 25.66
CA ARG A 369 34.10 -38.61 26.46
C ARG A 369 33.32 -38.66 27.78
N SER A 370 33.07 -37.56 28.51
CA SER A 370 32.28 -37.56 29.78
C SER A 370 31.98 -36.14 30.32
N SER A 371 30.85 -35.96 31.02
CA SER A 371 30.47 -34.68 31.65
C SER A 371 29.97 -34.85 33.09
N LYS A 372 30.53 -34.07 34.03
CA LYS A 372 30.03 -33.92 35.40
C LYS A 372 29.64 -32.45 35.61
N VAL A 373 28.43 -32.20 36.11
CA VAL A 373 27.94 -30.85 36.42
C VAL A 373 27.53 -30.82 37.88
N GLU A 374 28.21 -29.99 38.69
CA GLU A 374 27.82 -29.63 40.05
C GLU A 374 27.46 -28.14 40.10
N THR A 375 26.39 -27.78 40.81
CA THR A 375 25.96 -26.38 40.97
C THR A 375 26.16 -25.87 42.40
N PRO A 376 26.33 -24.55 42.63
CA PRO A 376 26.72 -23.99 43.93
C PRO A 376 25.68 -24.17 45.06
N LYS A 377 26.12 -24.05 46.31
CA LYS A 377 25.26 -23.82 47.49
C LYS A 377 24.73 -22.38 47.44
N ASP A 378 23.40 -22.20 47.46
CA ASP A 378 22.64 -20.95 47.54
C ASP A 378 22.67 -19.95 46.34
N PRO A 379 21.97 -20.23 45.23
CA PRO A 379 21.58 -19.23 44.24
C PRO A 379 20.19 -18.62 44.54
N SER A 380 20.15 -17.34 44.93
CA SER A 380 18.94 -16.67 45.46
C SER A 380 17.76 -16.43 44.51
N ARG A 381 17.81 -16.77 43.20
CA ARG A 381 16.71 -16.46 42.25
C ARG A 381 16.34 -17.50 41.17
N SER A 382 17.27 -18.12 40.44
CA SER A 382 16.96 -19.13 39.41
C SER A 382 18.18 -19.97 39.03
N SER A 383 17.96 -21.24 38.69
CA SER A 383 19.00 -22.17 38.22
C SER A 383 18.56 -22.84 36.92
N LYS A 384 19.37 -22.70 35.86
CA LYS A 384 19.19 -23.42 34.59
C LYS A 384 20.46 -24.23 34.32
N VAL A 385 20.31 -25.54 34.24
CA VAL A 385 21.39 -26.48 33.86
C VAL A 385 21.03 -27.03 32.50
N GLU A 386 21.83 -26.70 31.49
CA GLU A 386 21.65 -27.16 30.11
C GLU A 386 22.93 -27.87 29.69
N THR A 387 22.83 -29.17 29.41
CA THR A 387 23.95 -29.96 28.89
C THR A 387 23.69 -30.28 27.43
N LEU A 388 24.55 -29.78 26.55
CA LEU A 388 24.37 -29.93 25.10
C LEU A 388 25.14 -31.16 24.59
N LYS A 389 24.37 -32.24 24.40
CA LYS A 389 24.59 -33.46 23.60
C LYS A 389 25.63 -34.51 24.07
N ASP A 390 25.24 -35.76 23.79
CA ASP A 390 25.97 -37.03 23.73
C ASP A 390 27.22 -37.20 24.60
N PRO A 391 27.05 -37.51 25.89
CA PRO A 391 28.07 -38.26 26.60
C PRO A 391 28.04 -39.72 26.13
N SER A 392 29.13 -40.18 25.52
CA SER A 392 29.27 -41.52 24.94
C SER A 392 29.23 -42.69 25.94
N ARG A 393 29.19 -42.45 27.26
CA ARG A 393 29.22 -43.52 28.29
C ARG A 393 28.34 -43.34 29.54
N SER A 394 28.33 -42.18 30.21
CA SER A 394 27.55 -41.99 31.46
C SER A 394 27.28 -40.51 31.79
N PHE A 395 26.15 -40.24 32.46
CA PHE A 395 25.71 -38.90 32.85
C PHE A 395 25.07 -38.89 34.25
N LYS A 396 25.45 -37.92 35.10
CA LYS A 396 24.83 -37.66 36.42
C LYS A 396 24.58 -36.16 36.56
N VAL A 397 23.33 -35.78 36.85
CA VAL A 397 22.95 -34.41 37.22
C VAL A 397 22.37 -34.44 38.64
N GLU A 398 22.91 -33.60 39.51
CA GLU A 398 22.50 -33.45 40.90
C GLU A 398 22.35 -31.96 41.20
N THR A 399 21.23 -31.55 41.79
CA THR A 399 20.96 -30.13 42.14
C THR A 399 20.60 -30.02 43.63
N LEU A 400 21.38 -29.26 44.40
CA LEU A 400 21.22 -29.09 45.84
C LEU A 400 20.46 -27.78 46.15
N LYS A 401 19.15 -27.92 46.37
CA LYS A 401 18.17 -26.99 46.98
C LYS A 401 17.85 -25.60 46.35
N ASP A 402 16.54 -25.32 46.47
CA ASP A 402 15.70 -24.11 46.42
C ASP A 402 15.97 -22.96 45.43
N PRO A 403 15.56 -23.13 44.15
CA PRO A 403 15.34 -22.01 43.24
C PRO A 403 13.96 -21.38 43.49
N ASN A 404 13.93 -20.10 43.85
CA ASN A 404 12.71 -19.34 44.20
C ASN A 404 11.65 -19.17 43.09
N ARG A 405 11.85 -19.68 41.84
CA ARG A 405 10.90 -19.45 40.72
C ARG A 405 10.69 -20.59 39.71
N SER A 406 11.74 -21.21 39.17
CA SER A 406 11.59 -22.30 38.17
C SER A 406 12.86 -23.14 38.00
N SER A 407 12.67 -24.43 37.70
CA SER A 407 13.75 -25.37 37.37
C SER A 407 13.43 -26.11 36.08
N LYS A 408 14.36 -26.08 35.11
CA LYS A 408 14.30 -26.87 33.88
C LYS A 408 15.59 -27.67 33.75
N VAL A 409 15.45 -28.99 33.68
CA VAL A 409 16.57 -29.92 33.47
C VAL A 409 16.31 -30.65 32.16
N GLU A 410 17.20 -30.44 31.19
CA GLU A 410 17.21 -31.19 29.94
C GLU A 410 18.41 -32.14 29.96
N THR A 411 18.14 -33.43 29.76
CA THR A 411 19.17 -34.48 29.75
C THR A 411 19.47 -34.97 28.32
N PRO A 412 20.61 -35.64 28.08
CA PRO A 412 21.09 -35.97 26.74
C PRO A 412 20.14 -36.88 25.93
N LYS A 413 20.29 -36.87 24.60
CA LYS A 413 19.44 -37.63 23.67
C LYS A 413 19.73 -39.15 23.67
N ASP A 414 20.99 -39.58 23.86
CA ASP A 414 21.42 -40.98 23.85
C ASP A 414 22.52 -41.33 24.88
N PRO A 415 22.17 -41.72 26.12
CA PRO A 415 23.13 -42.31 27.04
C PRO A 415 23.23 -43.82 26.82
N SER A 416 24.41 -44.28 26.41
CA SER A 416 24.69 -45.66 26.00
C SER A 416 24.59 -46.74 27.10
N ARG A 417 24.43 -46.40 28.40
CA ARG A 417 24.44 -47.40 29.49
C ARG A 417 23.51 -47.15 30.69
N SER A 418 23.41 -45.94 31.24
CA SER A 418 22.56 -45.63 32.40
C SER A 418 22.36 -44.13 32.64
N SER A 419 21.16 -43.70 33.05
CA SER A 419 20.84 -42.30 33.41
C SER A 419 20.14 -42.19 34.77
N LYS A 420 20.62 -41.29 35.64
CA LYS A 420 19.93 -40.88 36.89
C LYS A 420 19.74 -39.36 36.90
N VAL A 421 18.51 -38.91 37.08
CA VAL A 421 18.13 -37.49 37.13
C VAL A 421 17.39 -37.23 38.43
N GLU A 422 17.94 -36.37 39.28
CA GLU A 422 17.29 -35.90 40.52
C GLU A 422 16.99 -34.40 40.41
N THR A 423 15.75 -34.00 40.73
CA THR A 423 15.29 -32.60 40.66
C THR A 423 15.09 -31.97 42.05
N PRO A 424 15.07 -30.62 42.17
CA PRO A 424 14.99 -29.93 43.47
C PRO A 424 13.72 -30.23 44.28
N LYS A 425 13.77 -29.98 45.60
CA LYS A 425 12.67 -30.30 46.53
C LYS A 425 11.45 -29.38 46.44
N ASP A 426 11.58 -28.10 46.02
CA ASP A 426 10.45 -27.15 46.05
C ASP A 426 10.52 -26.01 44.99
N PRO A 427 10.08 -26.22 43.74
CA PRO A 427 10.01 -25.16 42.73
C PRO A 427 8.66 -24.42 42.74
N SER A 428 8.69 -23.12 43.05
CA SER A 428 7.50 -22.29 43.31
C SER A 428 6.55 -21.99 42.13
N ARG A 429 6.76 -22.51 40.88
CA ARG A 429 5.82 -22.31 39.74
C ARG A 429 5.69 -23.46 38.72
N SER A 430 6.77 -24.11 38.26
CA SER A 430 6.68 -25.16 37.21
C SER A 430 7.95 -26.00 37.09
N SER A 431 7.79 -27.31 36.84
CA SER A 431 8.89 -28.24 36.55
C SER A 431 8.62 -29.05 35.28
N LYS A 432 9.60 -29.10 34.37
CA LYS A 432 9.57 -29.97 33.18
C LYS A 432 10.83 -30.82 33.17
N VAL A 433 10.65 -32.14 33.07
CA VAL A 433 11.74 -33.13 32.99
C VAL A 433 11.55 -33.93 31.72
N GLU A 434 12.53 -33.85 30.82
CA GLU A 434 12.60 -34.67 29.61
C GLU A 434 13.72 -35.69 29.79
N THR A 435 13.39 -36.98 29.57
CA THR A 435 14.33 -38.10 29.68
C THR A 435 14.77 -38.60 28.31
N PRO A 436 15.87 -39.37 28.22
CA PRO A 436 16.51 -39.71 26.95
C PRO A 436 15.60 -40.48 26.00
N LYS A 437 15.91 -40.43 24.69
CA LYS A 437 15.14 -41.14 23.67
C LYS A 437 15.41 -42.66 23.68
N ASP A 438 16.61 -43.11 24.05
CA ASP A 438 17.00 -44.53 23.95
C ASP A 438 18.02 -45.00 25.02
N PRO A 439 17.61 -45.26 26.28
CA PRO A 439 18.50 -45.81 27.29
C PRO A 439 18.60 -47.34 27.18
N SER A 440 19.80 -47.84 26.89
CA SER A 440 20.05 -49.26 26.60
C SER A 440 19.82 -50.27 27.74
N ARG A 441 19.56 -49.85 29.01
CA ARG A 441 19.45 -50.81 30.14
C ARG A 441 18.48 -50.44 31.28
N SER A 442 18.49 -49.21 31.80
CA SER A 442 17.57 -48.76 32.86
C SER A 442 17.47 -47.23 32.99
N ALA A 443 16.28 -46.74 33.33
CA ALA A 443 16.02 -45.33 33.61
C ALA A 443 15.19 -45.17 34.89
N LYS A 444 15.63 -44.29 35.80
CA LYS A 444 14.88 -43.87 36.99
C LYS A 444 14.67 -42.36 36.97
N VAL A 445 13.41 -41.93 37.07
CA VAL A 445 13.02 -40.52 37.03
C VAL A 445 12.23 -40.20 38.28
N GLU A 446 12.76 -39.30 39.11
CA GLU A 446 12.08 -38.79 40.31
C GLU A 446 11.71 -37.30 40.09
N THR A 447 10.44 -36.95 40.29
CA THR A 447 9.93 -35.58 40.15
C THR A 447 9.73 -34.88 41.49
N PRO A 448 9.63 -33.52 41.53
CA PRO A 448 9.59 -32.75 42.78
C PRO A 448 8.40 -33.10 43.68
N LYS A 449 8.50 -32.78 44.98
CA LYS A 449 7.41 -33.03 45.94
C LYS A 449 6.23 -32.07 45.81
N ASP A 450 6.43 -30.81 45.39
CA ASP A 450 5.35 -29.79 45.41
C ASP A 450 5.48 -28.70 44.30
N PRO A 451 5.03 -28.95 43.06
CA PRO A 451 5.00 -27.93 42.01
C PRO A 451 3.67 -27.15 42.00
N SER A 452 3.72 -25.85 42.30
CA SER A 452 2.55 -24.95 42.43
C SER A 452 1.77 -24.61 41.14
N ARG A 453 1.97 -25.29 39.99
CA ARG A 453 1.10 -25.08 38.81
C ARG A 453 1.01 -26.20 37.77
N SER A 454 2.11 -26.84 37.37
CA SER A 454 2.06 -27.93 36.37
C SER A 454 3.34 -28.77 36.33
N ALA A 455 3.20 -30.08 36.13
CA ALA A 455 4.29 -31.01 35.89
C ALA A 455 4.05 -31.82 34.60
N LYS A 456 5.06 -31.87 33.71
CA LYS A 456 5.05 -32.74 32.53
C LYS A 456 6.25 -33.67 32.57
N VAL A 457 6.00 -34.97 32.44
CA VAL A 457 7.02 -36.01 32.37
C VAL A 457 6.85 -36.78 31.07
N GLU A 458 7.92 -36.81 30.28
CA GLU A 458 8.01 -37.61 29.05
C GLU A 458 9.05 -38.72 29.28
N THR A 459 8.64 -39.98 29.09
CA THR A 459 9.51 -41.15 29.26
C THR A 459 10.13 -41.60 27.92
N PRO A 460 11.18 -42.45 27.94
CA PRO A 460 11.89 -42.89 26.74
C PRO A 460 11.02 -43.62 25.71
N LYS A 461 11.56 -43.75 24.50
CA LYS A 461 10.90 -44.45 23.39
C LYS A 461 11.15 -45.96 23.33
N ASP A 462 12.19 -46.48 24.01
CA ASP A 462 12.52 -47.91 23.98
C ASP A 462 13.46 -48.39 25.13
N PRO A 463 13.01 -48.44 26.39
CA PRO A 463 13.83 -48.99 27.48
C PRO A 463 13.85 -50.53 27.43
N SER A 464 15.02 -51.11 27.19
CA SER A 464 15.21 -52.57 26.96
C SER A 464 14.91 -53.52 28.14
N ARG A 465 14.66 -53.01 29.36
CA ARG A 465 14.51 -53.90 30.54
C ARG A 465 13.53 -53.45 31.64
N SER A 466 13.62 -52.21 32.14
CA SER A 466 12.65 -51.69 33.13
C SER A 466 12.67 -50.17 33.20
N SER A 467 11.51 -49.58 33.52
CA SER A 467 11.39 -48.15 33.83
C SER A 467 10.40 -47.91 34.97
N LYS A 468 10.74 -46.97 35.86
CA LYS A 468 9.88 -46.52 36.97
C LYS A 468 9.73 -45.00 36.91
N VAL A 469 8.49 -44.54 36.93
CA VAL A 469 8.14 -43.11 36.98
C VAL A 469 7.37 -42.86 38.26
N GLU A 470 7.87 -41.93 39.08
CA GLU A 470 7.16 -41.40 40.24
C GLU A 470 6.77 -39.94 39.96
N THR A 471 5.47 -39.64 40.01
CA THR A 471 4.95 -38.27 39.80
C THR A 471 4.79 -37.51 41.13
N PRO A 472 4.62 -36.16 41.12
CA PRO A 472 4.57 -35.33 42.32
C PRO A 472 3.47 -35.71 43.31
N LYS A 473 3.61 -35.26 44.56
CA LYS A 473 2.62 -35.46 45.62
C LYS A 473 1.48 -34.42 45.63
N ASP A 474 1.63 -33.24 45.03
CA ASP A 474 0.56 -32.22 45.00
C ASP A 474 0.66 -31.20 43.83
N PRO A 475 0.28 -31.56 42.59
CA PRO A 475 0.26 -30.59 41.49
C PRO A 475 -1.08 -29.81 41.47
N SER A 476 -1.01 -28.53 41.83
CA SER A 476 -2.17 -27.60 41.91
C SER A 476 -3.00 -27.32 40.62
N ARG A 477 -2.68 -27.90 39.45
CA ARG A 477 -3.48 -27.66 38.21
C ARG A 477 -3.49 -28.77 37.16
N SER A 478 -2.36 -29.39 36.80
CA SER A 478 -2.37 -30.49 35.82
C SER A 478 -1.08 -31.30 35.83
N ALA A 479 -1.20 -32.62 35.67
CA ALA A 479 -0.07 -33.52 35.41
C ALA A 479 -0.33 -34.37 34.15
N LYS A 480 0.66 -34.42 33.26
CA LYS A 480 0.64 -35.26 32.05
C LYS A 480 1.84 -36.19 32.05
N VAL A 481 1.57 -37.49 31.92
CA VAL A 481 2.59 -38.53 31.69
C VAL A 481 2.35 -39.11 30.32
N GLU A 482 3.36 -39.05 29.46
CA GLU A 482 3.28 -39.51 28.07
C GLU A 482 4.42 -40.50 27.84
N THR A 483 4.08 -41.74 27.43
CA THR A 483 5.04 -42.80 27.11
C THR A 483 5.00 -43.11 25.62
N LEU A 484 6.16 -43.05 24.96
CA LEU A 484 6.24 -42.99 23.50
C LEU A 484 6.89 -44.25 22.91
N LYS A 485 6.20 -45.40 22.99
CA LYS A 485 6.55 -46.74 22.43
C LYS A 485 7.35 -47.69 23.36
N ASP A 486 7.16 -48.98 23.05
CA ASP A 486 7.59 -50.24 23.69
C ASP A 486 8.53 -50.19 24.91
N PRO A 487 8.00 -50.33 26.14
CA PRO A 487 8.77 -50.93 27.23
C PRO A 487 8.71 -52.46 27.10
N SER A 488 9.84 -53.15 27.06
CA SER A 488 9.86 -54.58 26.67
C SER A 488 9.59 -55.59 27.81
N ARG A 489 9.60 -55.20 29.10
CA ARG A 489 9.35 -56.17 30.21
C ARG A 489 8.51 -55.71 31.40
N LEU A 490 8.75 -54.55 32.01
CA LEU A 490 8.04 -54.08 33.22
C LEU A 490 7.91 -52.54 33.24
N PHE A 491 6.67 -52.03 33.34
CA PHE A 491 6.38 -50.60 33.45
C PHE A 491 5.44 -50.32 34.65
N LYS A 492 5.86 -49.45 35.57
CA LYS A 492 5.04 -48.99 36.71
C LYS A 492 4.98 -47.46 36.75
N VAL A 493 3.75 -46.93 36.80
CA VAL A 493 3.47 -45.52 37.12
C VAL A 493 2.78 -45.48 38.47
N GLU A 494 3.34 -44.69 39.38
CA GLU A 494 2.82 -44.49 40.73
C GLU A 494 2.68 -42.99 41.00
N THR A 495 1.47 -42.56 41.35
CA THR A 495 1.15 -41.15 41.65
C THR A 495 0.80 -41.00 43.13
N LEU A 496 1.45 -40.09 43.86
CA LEU A 496 1.43 -40.14 45.34
C LEU A 496 0.51 -39.14 46.07
N LYS A 497 -0.20 -38.21 45.40
CA LYS A 497 -1.43 -37.51 45.87
C LYS A 497 -1.89 -36.39 44.91
N ASP A 498 -3.10 -35.88 45.19
CA ASP A 498 -4.08 -35.04 44.47
C ASP A 498 -3.62 -34.07 43.36
N PRO A 499 -3.93 -34.38 42.08
CA PRO A 499 -3.98 -33.39 41.00
C PRO A 499 -5.31 -32.64 41.01
N SER A 500 -5.29 -31.33 41.22
CA SER A 500 -6.51 -30.52 41.42
C SER A 500 -7.26 -30.07 40.15
N ARG A 501 -6.99 -30.62 38.96
CA ARG A 501 -7.82 -30.31 37.76
C ARG A 501 -7.83 -31.34 36.64
N SER A 502 -6.68 -31.87 36.20
CA SER A 502 -6.64 -32.90 35.16
C SER A 502 -5.40 -33.79 35.24
N PHE A 503 -5.62 -35.08 35.00
CA PHE A 503 -4.57 -36.08 34.84
C PHE A 503 -4.77 -36.88 33.56
N LYS A 504 -3.74 -36.94 32.73
CA LYS A 504 -3.76 -37.69 31.47
C LYS A 504 -2.55 -38.63 31.39
N VAL A 505 -2.83 -39.90 31.14
CA VAL A 505 -1.83 -40.92 30.81
C VAL A 505 -2.14 -41.44 29.42
N GLU A 506 -1.16 -41.35 28.53
CA GLU A 506 -1.21 -41.94 27.20
C GLU A 506 -0.18 -43.07 27.16
N THR A 507 -0.59 -44.28 26.78
CA THR A 507 0.31 -45.46 26.71
C THR A 507 0.39 -46.02 25.29
N PRO A 508 1.51 -46.69 24.93
CA PRO A 508 1.81 -47.06 23.54
C PRO A 508 0.98 -48.23 22.98
N LYS A 509 1.25 -48.48 21.69
CA LYS A 509 0.61 -49.48 20.80
C LYS A 509 0.91 -50.96 21.14
N ASP A 510 1.85 -51.24 22.05
CA ASP A 510 2.22 -52.58 22.52
C ASP A 510 2.90 -52.45 23.90
N PRO A 511 2.16 -52.56 25.02
CA PRO A 511 2.77 -52.51 26.35
C PRO A 511 3.35 -53.86 26.77
N SER A 512 4.52 -53.82 27.44
CA SER A 512 5.20 -54.93 28.15
C SER A 512 4.31 -56.01 28.76
N ARG A 513 4.90 -57.21 28.99
CA ARG A 513 4.33 -58.39 29.69
C ARG A 513 3.47 -58.12 30.94
N SER A 514 3.66 -57.00 31.65
CA SER A 514 2.76 -56.51 32.70
C SER A 514 2.78 -54.98 32.81
N PHE A 515 1.61 -54.35 32.87
CA PHE A 515 1.42 -52.90 33.02
C PHE A 515 0.53 -52.59 34.24
N LYS A 516 0.99 -51.70 35.13
CA LYS A 516 0.23 -51.24 36.30
C LYS A 516 0.22 -49.72 36.41
N VAL A 517 -0.98 -49.14 36.51
CA VAL A 517 -1.21 -47.75 36.87
C VAL A 517 -2.04 -47.71 38.15
N GLU A 518 -1.51 -47.02 39.16
CA GLU A 518 -2.19 -46.71 40.41
C GLU A 518 -2.45 -45.20 40.44
N THR A 519 -3.71 -44.78 40.55
CA THR A 519 -4.09 -43.35 40.54
C THR A 519 -4.45 -42.86 41.96
N PRO A 520 -4.45 -41.54 42.21
CA PRO A 520 -4.64 -40.98 43.56
C PRO A 520 -6.10 -40.99 44.01
N LYS A 521 -6.31 -40.59 45.29
CA LYS A 521 -7.55 -40.70 46.07
C LYS A 521 -8.66 -39.68 45.77
N ASP A 522 -8.33 -38.51 45.21
CA ASP A 522 -9.30 -37.47 44.82
C ASP A 522 -8.87 -36.77 43.51
N LEU A 523 -9.71 -36.88 42.47
CA LEU A 523 -9.51 -36.22 41.17
C LEU A 523 -10.63 -35.21 40.94
N SER A 524 -10.35 -33.92 41.06
CA SER A 524 -11.42 -32.91 41.13
C SER A 524 -12.11 -32.56 39.79
N ARG A 525 -11.63 -32.99 38.61
CA ARG A 525 -12.29 -32.62 37.33
C ARG A 525 -12.25 -33.60 36.16
N SER A 526 -11.09 -34.17 35.78
CA SER A 526 -11.04 -35.08 34.62
C SER A 526 -9.85 -36.04 34.66
N PHE A 527 -10.13 -37.31 34.32
CA PHE A 527 -9.14 -38.37 34.16
C PHE A 527 -9.32 -39.04 32.80
N LYS A 528 -8.24 -39.12 32.02
CA LYS A 528 -8.23 -39.87 30.75
C LYS A 528 -7.02 -40.80 30.68
N VAL A 529 -7.30 -42.08 30.48
CA VAL A 529 -6.31 -43.09 30.09
C VAL A 529 -6.68 -43.59 28.70
N GLU A 530 -5.74 -43.55 27.79
CA GLU A 530 -5.90 -43.99 26.41
C GLU A 530 -4.81 -44.99 26.10
N THR A 531 -5.21 -46.23 25.78
CA THR A 531 -4.30 -47.33 25.43
C THR A 531 -4.51 -47.71 23.96
N LEU A 532 -3.44 -47.65 23.16
CA LEU A 532 -3.57 -47.50 21.70
C LEU A 532 -3.44 -48.78 20.86
N LYS A 533 -3.22 -49.97 21.46
CA LYS A 533 -3.46 -51.33 20.92
C LYS A 533 -2.81 -52.39 21.83
N ASP A 534 -3.34 -53.61 21.79
CA ASP A 534 -2.86 -54.87 22.39
C ASP A 534 -2.13 -54.81 23.74
N PRO A 535 -2.85 -54.71 24.88
CA PRO A 535 -2.26 -54.98 26.19
C PRO A 535 -1.94 -56.48 26.36
N ASN A 536 -0.65 -56.83 26.50
CA ASN A 536 -0.22 -58.23 26.69
C ASN A 536 -0.40 -58.76 28.13
N ARG A 537 -0.73 -60.06 28.25
CA ARG A 537 -0.95 -60.98 29.40
C ARG A 537 -1.67 -60.47 30.67
N SER A 538 -1.33 -59.31 31.25
CA SER A 538 -1.99 -58.75 32.45
C SER A 538 -1.99 -57.21 32.46
N PHE A 539 -3.19 -56.62 32.44
CA PHE A 539 -3.43 -55.17 32.57
C PHE A 539 -4.24 -54.88 33.83
N LYS A 540 -3.71 -54.04 34.75
CA LYS A 540 -4.45 -53.55 35.92
C LYS A 540 -4.43 -52.03 35.99
N VAL A 541 -5.61 -51.42 35.98
CA VAL A 541 -5.83 -50.02 36.36
C VAL A 541 -6.68 -50.01 37.61
N GLU A 542 -6.17 -49.39 38.66
CA GLU A 542 -6.84 -49.29 39.95
C GLU A 542 -7.02 -47.81 40.27
N THR A 543 -8.28 -47.36 40.27
CA THR A 543 -8.62 -45.99 40.62
C THR A 543 -9.22 -45.96 42.02
N LEU A 544 -8.50 -45.34 42.94
CA LEU A 544 -8.92 -45.18 44.32
C LEU A 544 -9.76 -43.88 44.39
N LYS A 545 -11.09 -43.96 44.39
CA LYS A 545 -12.07 -42.88 44.69
C LYS A 545 -12.10 -41.58 43.84
N ASP A 546 -13.36 -41.17 43.57
CA ASP A 546 -13.91 -39.89 43.09
C ASP A 546 -13.15 -39.07 42.03
N PRO A 547 -13.43 -39.30 40.73
CA PRO A 547 -13.35 -38.26 39.70
C PRO A 547 -14.63 -37.42 39.70
N ASN A 548 -14.56 -36.16 40.16
CA ASN A 548 -15.71 -35.30 40.41
C ASN A 548 -16.50 -34.80 39.16
N ARG A 549 -16.17 -35.23 37.93
CA ARG A 549 -16.86 -34.75 36.71
C ARG A 549 -16.87 -35.70 35.51
N SER A 550 -15.73 -36.30 35.14
CA SER A 550 -15.67 -37.23 34.00
C SER A 550 -14.45 -38.15 34.05
N SER A 551 -14.65 -39.46 33.86
CA SER A 551 -13.59 -40.43 33.60
C SER A 551 -13.81 -41.12 32.26
N LYS A 552 -12.76 -41.20 31.44
CA LYS A 552 -12.77 -41.99 30.20
C LYS A 552 -11.56 -42.91 30.16
N VAL A 553 -11.83 -44.21 30.04
CA VAL A 553 -10.82 -45.22 29.71
C VAL A 553 -11.21 -45.79 28.35
N GLU A 554 -10.34 -45.62 27.37
CA GLU A 554 -10.57 -46.09 26.00
C GLU A 554 -9.46 -47.09 25.64
N THR A 555 -9.87 -48.31 25.28
CA THR A 555 -8.99 -49.41 24.87
C THR A 555 -9.32 -49.80 23.43
N LEU A 556 -8.28 -49.94 22.59
CA LEU A 556 -8.44 -50.04 21.13
C LEU A 556 -8.20 -51.44 20.50
N LYS A 557 -8.21 -52.52 21.31
CA LYS A 557 -8.42 -53.94 20.90
C LYS A 557 -8.39 -54.89 22.11
N ASP A 558 -8.98 -56.08 21.95
CA ASP A 558 -9.17 -57.08 23.02
C ASP A 558 -7.85 -57.52 23.70
N PRO A 559 -7.71 -57.37 25.04
CA PRO A 559 -6.55 -57.85 25.77
C PRO A 559 -6.51 -59.39 25.87
N ASN A 560 -5.40 -59.99 25.45
CA ASN A 560 -5.29 -61.42 25.13
C ASN A 560 -5.25 -62.41 26.32
N ARG A 561 -5.59 -62.04 27.57
CA ARG A 561 -5.70 -63.03 28.69
C ARG A 561 -6.25 -62.55 30.03
N SER A 562 -5.96 -61.33 30.48
CA SER A 562 -6.52 -60.80 31.74
C SER A 562 -6.45 -59.27 31.81
N SER A 563 -7.62 -58.62 31.89
CA SER A 563 -7.75 -57.18 32.14
C SER A 563 -8.66 -56.96 33.32
N LYS A 564 -8.21 -56.18 34.31
CA LYS A 564 -9.03 -55.76 35.45
C LYS A 564 -8.97 -54.24 35.58
N VAL A 565 -10.12 -53.60 35.41
CA VAL A 565 -10.32 -52.18 35.73
C VAL A 565 -11.19 -52.14 36.97
N GLU A 566 -10.65 -51.67 38.09
CA GLU A 566 -11.39 -51.53 39.35
C GLU A 566 -11.56 -50.05 39.69
N THR A 567 -12.82 -49.59 39.68
CA THR A 567 -13.25 -48.28 40.17
C THR A 567 -13.92 -48.45 41.53
N LEU A 568 -13.32 -47.92 42.59
CA LEU A 568 -13.74 -48.20 43.97
C LEU A 568 -14.86 -47.29 44.51
N LYS A 569 -15.44 -46.38 43.70
CA LYS A 569 -16.72 -45.69 43.96
C LYS A 569 -17.25 -44.90 42.74
N ASP A 570 -18.58 -44.70 42.71
CA ASP A 570 -19.39 -44.20 41.60
C ASP A 570 -19.09 -42.74 41.20
N PRO A 571 -18.77 -42.43 39.92
CA PRO A 571 -18.49 -41.06 39.48
C PRO A 571 -19.77 -40.23 39.35
N SER A 572 -19.72 -38.99 39.86
CA SER A 572 -20.90 -38.13 40.06
C SER A 572 -21.62 -37.61 38.80
N ARG A 573 -21.10 -37.81 37.57
CA ARG A 573 -21.74 -37.29 36.34
C ARG A 573 -21.60 -38.12 35.05
N SER A 574 -20.43 -38.70 34.76
CA SER A 574 -20.26 -39.60 33.60
C SER A 574 -18.97 -40.41 33.69
N SER A 575 -19.07 -41.73 33.56
CA SER A 575 -17.96 -42.63 33.27
C SER A 575 -18.25 -43.39 32.00
N LYS A 576 -17.27 -43.46 31.10
CA LYS A 576 -17.36 -44.28 29.90
C LYS A 576 -16.12 -45.15 29.75
N VAL A 577 -16.33 -46.46 29.78
CA VAL A 577 -15.35 -47.45 29.33
C VAL A 577 -15.77 -47.86 27.93
N GLU A 578 -14.97 -47.53 26.93
CA GLU A 578 -15.21 -47.93 25.54
C GLU A 578 -14.11 -48.89 25.10
N THR A 579 -14.52 -50.09 24.72
CA THR A 579 -13.71 -51.05 23.97
C THR A 579 -14.08 -50.90 22.50
N LYS A 580 -13.15 -50.47 21.65
CA LYS A 580 -13.40 -50.38 20.20
C LYS A 580 -12.68 -51.52 19.49
N ASN A 581 -13.45 -52.42 18.89
CA ASN A 581 -12.93 -53.43 17.96
C ASN A 581 -12.83 -52.79 16.57
N LEU A 582 -11.59 -52.64 16.08
CA LEU A 582 -11.28 -52.20 14.71
C LEU A 582 -11.18 -53.38 13.76
#